data_AF-A0A5J5DYD7-F1
#
_entry.id   AF-A0A5J5DYD7-F1
#
_cell.length_a   1.000
_cell.length_b   1.000
_cell.length_c   1.000
_cell.angle_alpha   90.00
_cell.angle_beta   90.00
_cell.angle_gamma   90.00
#
_symmetry.space_group_name_H-M   'P 1'
#
loop_
_entity.id
_entity.type
_entity.pdbx_description
1 polymer ?
#
loop_
_entity_poly.entity_id
_entity_poly.type
_entity_poly.pdbx_seq_one_letter_code
_entity_poly.pdbx_strand_id
1 'polypeptide(L)' 'MLQAPLADRLTLTIPEAAVLSGLPVKIVRAAVLNDDLQSFTVGSMTKRVKRTDLDDWIRTL' A
#
# COMPACT_ATOMS: atom_id res chain seq x y z
N MET A 1 16.29 -4.16 15.24
CA MET A 1 14.83 -3.93 15.20
C MET A 1 14.21 -5.03 14.34
N LEU A 2 13.49 -5.97 14.93
CA LEU A 2 12.72 -6.95 14.17
C LEU A 2 11.53 -6.22 13.55
N GLN A 3 11.59 -5.88 12.26
CA GLN A 3 10.37 -5.46 11.56
C GLN A 3 9.46 -6.69 11.47
N ALA A 4 8.17 -6.52 11.78
CA ALA A 4 7.18 -7.57 11.57
C ALA A 4 7.26 -8.10 10.12
N PRO A 5 7.05 -9.40 9.89
CA PRO A 5 6.90 -9.96 8.55
C PRO A 5 5.94 -9.11 7.72
N LEU A 6 6.21 -8.95 6.43
CA LEU A 6 5.37 -8.13 5.54
C LEU A 6 3.89 -8.57 5.60
N ALA A 7 3.68 -9.88 5.72
CA ALA A 7 2.38 -10.52 5.88
C ALA A 7 1.68 -10.23 7.22
N ASP A 8 2.28 -9.48 8.15
CA ASP A 8 1.66 -9.06 9.42
C ASP A 8 1.57 -7.53 9.53
N ARG A 9 2.03 -6.78 8.52
CA ARG A 9 2.01 -5.30 8.57
C ARG A 9 0.61 -4.77 8.30
N LEU A 10 0.13 -3.90 9.19
CA LEU A 10 -1.14 -3.19 9.04
C LEU A 10 -1.03 -2.00 8.09
N THR A 11 0.17 -1.43 7.96
CA THR A 11 0.44 -0.26 7.12
C THR A 11 1.63 -0.54 6.21
N LEU A 12 1.49 -0.17 4.95
CA LEU A 12 2.38 -0.54 3.87
C LEU A 12 2.91 0.72 3.19
N THR A 13 4.20 0.75 2.88
CA THR A 13 4.72 1.61 1.82
C THR A 13 4.16 1.18 0.46
N ILE A 14 4.27 2.04 -0.55
CA ILE A 14 3.88 1.69 -1.91
C ILE A 14 4.66 0.46 -2.44
N PRO A 15 5.99 0.32 -2.26
CA PRO A 15 6.71 -0.90 -2.66
C PRO A 15 6.23 -2.16 -1.94
N GLU A 16 5.93 -2.07 -0.64
CA GLU A 16 5.40 -3.20 0.15
C GLU A 16 4.01 -3.64 -0.32
N ALA A 17 3.16 -2.67 -0.63
CA ALA A 17 1.84 -2.93 -1.21
C ALA A 17 1.95 -3.62 -2.57
N ALA A 18 2.90 -3.21 -3.42
CA ALA A 18 3.14 -3.84 -4.71
C ALA A 18 3.62 -5.29 -4.59
N VAL A 19 4.50 -5.59 -3.61
CA VAL A 19 4.94 -6.96 -3.34
C VAL A 19 3.77 -7.82 -2.87
N LEU A 20 2.90 -7.31 -1.99
CA LEU A 20 1.74 -8.05 -1.49
C LEU A 20 0.65 -8.26 -2.53
N SER A 21 0.42 -7.27 -3.40
CA SER A 21 -0.62 -7.35 -4.43
C SER A 21 -0.17 -8.12 -5.68
N GLY A 22 1.13 -8.37 -5.83
CA GLY A 22 1.71 -8.91 -7.07
C GLY A 22 1.65 -7.94 -8.26
N LEU A 23 1.31 -6.67 -8.03
CA LEU A 23 1.19 -5.66 -9.09
C LEU A 23 2.48 -4.85 -9.23
N PRO A 24 2.78 -4.30 -10.42
CA PRO A 24 3.91 -3.39 -10.56
C PRO A 24 3.77 -2.16 -9.66
N VAL A 25 4.86 -1.72 -9.04
CA VAL A 25 4.91 -0.52 -8.17
C VAL A 25 4.29 0.72 -8.83
N LYS A 26 4.47 0.87 -10.14
CA LYS A 26 3.88 1.99 -10.91
C LYS A 26 2.35 2.00 -10.91
N ILE A 27 1.72 0.82 -10.90
CA ILE A 27 0.25 0.67 -10.90
C ILE A 27 -0.28 1.05 -9.52
N VAL A 28 0.31 0.50 -8.46
CA VAL A 28 -0.07 0.86 -7.08
C VAL A 28 0.17 2.34 -6.80
N ARG A 29 1.27 2.91 -7.29
CA ARG A 29 1.55 4.34 -7.20
C ARG A 29 0.51 5.17 -7.93
N ALA A 30 0.12 4.78 -9.14
CA ALA A 30 -0.89 5.48 -9.92
C ALA A 30 -2.24 5.47 -9.20
N ALA A 31 -2.67 4.33 -8.67
CA ALA A 31 -3.90 4.22 -7.89
C ALA A 31 -3.90 5.15 -6.66
N VAL A 32 -2.77 5.26 -5.96
CA VAL A 32 -2.60 6.20 -4.83
C VAL A 32 -2.59 7.67 -5.26
N LEU A 33 -2.13 7.98 -6.47
CA LEU A 33 -2.10 9.36 -6.99
C LEU A 33 -3.43 9.79 -7.59
N ASN A 34 -4.21 8.84 -8.10
CA ASN A 34 -5.54 9.06 -8.67
C ASN A 34 -6.66 8.95 -7.62
N ASP A 35 -6.31 8.71 -6.35
CA ASP A 35 -7.23 8.45 -5.24
C ASP A 35 -8.12 7.19 -5.41
N ASP A 36 -7.77 6.28 -6.33
CA ASP A 36 -8.38 4.95 -6.47
C ASP A 36 -8.03 4.04 -5.28
N LEU A 37 -6.85 4.23 -4.69
CA LEU A 37 -6.37 3.51 -3.50
C LEU A 37 -6.12 4.49 -2.36
N GLN A 38 -6.89 4.35 -1.28
CA GLN A 38 -6.80 5.23 -0.11
C GLN A 38 -5.39 5.20 0.51
N SER A 39 -4.84 6.38 0.77
CA SER A 39 -3.51 6.55 1.37
C SER A 39 -3.52 7.60 2.47
N PHE A 40 -2.55 7.51 3.37
CA PHE A 40 -2.33 8.49 4.43
C PHE A 40 -0.83 8.79 4.57
N THR A 41 -0.50 9.98 5.07
CA THR A 41 0.89 10.39 5.28
C THR A 41 1.30 10.16 6.73
N VAL A 42 2.44 9.51 6.95
CA VAL A 42 3.05 9.39 8.27
C VAL A 42 4.26 10.32 8.33
N GLY A 43 4.22 11.29 9.25
CA GLY A 43 5.26 12.32 9.34
C GLY A 43 5.22 13.27 8.13
N SER A 44 6.38 13.66 7.59
CA SER A 44 6.44 14.78 6.66
C SER A 44 6.11 14.45 5.20
N MET A 45 6.40 13.25 4.67
CA MET A 45 6.23 13.03 3.20
C MET A 45 5.92 11.59 2.76
N THR A 46 5.96 10.57 3.63
CA THR A 46 5.81 9.17 3.18
C THR A 46 4.34 8.77 3.14
N LYS A 47 3.79 8.58 1.93
CA LYS A 47 2.48 7.95 1.73
C LYS A 47 2.54 6.47 2.13
N ARG A 48 1.54 6.07 2.93
CA ARG A 48 1.29 4.71 3.38
C ARG A 48 -0.13 4.31 2.99
N VAL A 49 -0.35 3.02 2.84
CA VAL A 49 -1.65 2.40 2.54
C VAL A 49 -1.98 1.46 3.70
N LYS A 50 -3.24 1.42 4.14
CA LYS A 50 -3.65 0.37 5.09
C LYS A 50 -3.79 -0.93 4.33
N ARG A 51 -3.45 -2.04 4.98
CA ARG A 51 -3.58 -3.34 4.33
C ARG A 51 -5.01 -3.66 3.89
N THR A 52 -6.00 -3.33 4.70
CA THR A 52 -7.42 -3.53 4.37
C THR A 52 -7.80 -2.79 3.10
N ASP A 53 -7.36 -1.53 2.96
CA ASP A 53 -7.68 -0.69 1.81
C ASP A 53 -7.03 -1.25 0.53
N LEU A 54 -5.81 -1.80 0.66
CA LEU A 54 -5.15 -2.52 -0.45
C LEU A 54 -5.92 -3.78 -0.84
N ASP A 55 -6.28 -4.62 0.14
CA ASP A 55 -7.01 -5.87 -0.10
C ASP A 55 -8.38 -5.61 -0.74
N ASP A 56 -9.09 -4.57 -0.29
CA ASP A 56 -10.38 -4.17 -0.85
C ASP A 56 -10.25 -3.62 -2.26
N TRP A 57 -9.26 -2.76 -2.52
CA TRP A 57 -9.00 -2.27 -3.87
C TRP A 57 -8.64 -3.40 -4.84
N ILE A 58 -7.80 -4.36 -4.45
CA ILE A 58 -7.47 -5.52 -5.29
C ILE A 58 -8.72 -6.33 -5.67
N ARG A 59 -9.70 -6.45 -4.77
CA ARG A 59 -10.96 -7.14 -5.06
C ARG A 59 -11.85 -6.41 -6.06
N THR A 60 -11.57 -5.13 -6.34
CA THR A 60 -12.30 -4.34 -7.35
C THR A 60 -11.68 -4.39 -8.74
N LEU A 61 -10.48 -4.97 -8.88
CA LEU A 61 -9.76 -5.16 -10.15
C LEU A 61 -10.26 -6.40 -10.89
#